data_AF-A0A7V6NN14-F1
#
_entry.id   AF-A0A7V6NN14-F1
#
_cell.length_a   1.000
_cell.length_b   1.000
_cell.length_c   1.000
_cell.angle_alpha   90.00
_cell.angle_beta   90.00
_cell.angle_gamma   90.00
#
_symmetry.space_group_name_H-M   'P 1'
#
loop_
_entity.id
_entity.type
_entity.pdbx_description
1 polymer ?
#
loop_
_entity_poly.entity_id
_entity_poly.type
_entity_poly.pdbx_seq_one_letter_code
_entity_poly.pdbx_strand_id
1 'polypeptide(L)'
;MKTMKAIEAAKSANGLVAFFFYDTIIEDIESLCKMLNIKAKCYTFRTDKDCEVLIKKAIEEGVVLSIGGVMNQKYAERYGLNHITIENTEESIINAIETAKQILLVQKEESKKQMELNLQLERYKAVVNYTHDAIISYDENGIIDVINPIAENIIKTAPGYAKGMRIDRIIRNSDMFNAYSLNEQQLNYITNINGTYVSANKVPIATDETIAAGIAIATMVLAVDYKKGIYVLSGKEAISKAPLSTMLLLGGSMAMGNAFTDAGCAEWVAGNLTALSNMPQIVIIIAVGLVTALLTEVTTNAVVVASFLPVLAGIGRAIGMDPLQLMLTCMIASNFAFMLPPGTPPNAIAYSTGGQMKKK
;
A
#
# COMPACT_ATOMS: atom_id res chain seq x y z
N MET A 1 -4.62 -34.24 -19.55
CA MET A 1 -4.74 -35.12 -20.74
C MET A 1 -6.18 -35.57 -21.04
N LYS A 2 -7.01 -35.94 -20.05
CA LYS A 2 -8.40 -36.40 -20.28
C LYS A 2 -9.39 -35.27 -20.66
N THR A 3 -9.21 -34.04 -20.16
CA THR A 3 -10.01 -32.86 -20.54
C THR A 3 -9.87 -32.47 -22.01
N MET A 4 -8.65 -32.50 -22.55
CA MET A 4 -8.40 -32.22 -23.98
C MET A 4 -9.09 -33.28 -24.86
N LYS A 5 -9.01 -34.57 -24.47
CA LYS A 5 -9.72 -35.66 -25.15
C LYS A 5 -11.25 -35.48 -25.11
N ALA A 6 -11.80 -34.97 -24.01
CA ALA A 6 -13.23 -34.70 -23.90
C ALA A 6 -13.69 -33.60 -24.88
N ILE A 7 -12.89 -32.53 -25.05
CA ILE A 7 -13.18 -31.45 -26.01
C ILE A 7 -13.01 -31.94 -27.46
N GLU A 8 -11.97 -32.72 -27.76
CA GLU A 8 -11.79 -33.34 -29.08
C GLU A 8 -12.97 -34.25 -29.43
N ALA A 9 -13.40 -35.11 -28.50
CA ALA A 9 -14.55 -35.98 -28.71
C ALA A 9 -15.86 -35.20 -28.88
N ALA A 10 -16.04 -34.09 -28.12
CA ALA A 10 -17.18 -33.20 -28.30
C ALA A 10 -17.22 -32.54 -29.68
N LYS A 11 -16.04 -32.17 -30.22
CA LYS A 11 -15.91 -31.59 -31.57
C LYS A 11 -16.17 -32.61 -32.67
N SER A 12 -15.78 -33.87 -32.46
CA SER A 12 -16.00 -34.96 -33.41
C SER A 12 -17.42 -35.57 -33.34
N ALA A 13 -18.21 -35.23 -32.32
CA ALA A 13 -19.57 -35.73 -32.18
C ALA A 13 -20.51 -35.05 -33.19
N ASN A 14 -21.09 -35.83 -34.11
CA ASN A 14 -22.12 -35.37 -35.06
C ASN A 14 -23.51 -35.31 -34.38
N GLY A 15 -23.66 -34.46 -33.36
CA GLY A 15 -24.94 -34.31 -32.64
C GLY A 15 -24.86 -33.37 -31.45
N LEU A 16 -25.91 -33.37 -30.61
CA LEU A 16 -25.98 -32.56 -29.40
C LEU A 16 -25.12 -33.18 -28.29
N VAL A 17 -24.20 -32.42 -27.71
CA VAL A 17 -23.33 -32.82 -26.60
C VAL A 17 -23.88 -32.25 -25.30
N ALA A 18 -23.95 -33.04 -24.24
CA ALA A 18 -24.39 -32.59 -22.92
C ALA A 18 -23.23 -32.51 -21.93
N PHE A 19 -23.05 -31.35 -21.32
CA PHE A 19 -22.12 -31.17 -20.20
C PHE A 19 -22.89 -31.18 -18.89
N PHE A 20 -22.44 -31.97 -17.94
CA PHE A 20 -23.06 -32.11 -16.63
C PHE A 20 -22.15 -31.61 -15.51
N PHE A 21 -22.70 -30.72 -14.68
CA PHE A 21 -21.99 -30.10 -13.57
C PHE A 21 -22.68 -30.38 -12.24
N TYR A 22 -21.88 -30.52 -11.20
CA TYR A 22 -22.39 -30.54 -9.83
C TYR A 22 -22.55 -29.10 -9.33
N ASP A 23 -23.75 -28.77 -8.87
CA ASP A 23 -24.15 -27.47 -8.29
C ASP A 23 -24.20 -26.27 -9.25
N THR A 24 -23.08 -25.91 -9.89
CA THR A 24 -22.94 -24.65 -10.65
C THR A 24 -22.49 -24.88 -12.09
N ILE A 25 -23.05 -24.12 -13.03
CA ILE A 25 -22.57 -24.08 -14.42
C ILE A 25 -21.27 -23.28 -14.46
N ILE A 26 -20.27 -23.81 -15.17
CA ILE A 26 -19.05 -23.04 -15.50
C ILE A 26 -19.35 -22.26 -16.78
N GLU A 27 -19.58 -20.95 -16.69
CA GLU A 27 -19.94 -20.07 -17.82
C GLU A 27 -18.93 -20.14 -18.98
N ASP A 28 -17.65 -20.37 -18.66
CA ASP A 28 -16.58 -20.47 -19.65
C ASP A 28 -16.79 -21.63 -20.65
N ILE A 29 -17.47 -22.71 -20.24
CA ILE A 29 -17.69 -23.87 -21.12
C ILE A 29 -18.72 -23.56 -22.20
N GLU A 30 -19.77 -22.80 -21.89
CA GLU A 30 -20.74 -22.40 -22.92
C GLU A 30 -20.10 -21.49 -23.97
N SER A 31 -19.29 -20.54 -23.52
CA SER A 31 -18.54 -19.63 -24.39
C SER A 31 -17.54 -20.39 -25.27
N LEU A 32 -16.81 -21.34 -24.68
CA LEU A 32 -15.87 -22.20 -25.41
C LEU A 32 -16.57 -23.10 -26.43
N CYS A 33 -17.73 -23.69 -26.09
CA CYS A 33 -18.51 -24.50 -27.03
C CYS A 33 -19.01 -23.68 -28.22
N LYS A 34 -19.46 -22.43 -27.99
CA LYS A 34 -19.84 -21.50 -29.07
C LYS A 34 -18.66 -21.19 -29.99
N MET A 35 -17.49 -20.89 -29.42
CA MET A 35 -16.27 -20.59 -30.20
C MET A 35 -15.83 -21.78 -31.07
N LEU A 36 -15.96 -23.01 -30.55
CA LEU A 36 -15.57 -24.23 -31.25
C LEU A 36 -16.67 -24.80 -32.16
N ASN A 37 -17.81 -24.11 -32.26
CA ASN A 37 -18.99 -24.55 -33.02
C ASN A 37 -19.50 -25.94 -32.60
N ILE A 38 -19.44 -26.23 -31.29
CA ILE A 38 -19.96 -27.46 -30.70
C ILE A 38 -21.40 -27.20 -30.26
N LYS A 39 -22.35 -28.02 -30.73
CA LYS A 39 -23.74 -27.98 -30.25
C LYS A 39 -23.79 -28.58 -28.85
N ALA A 40 -23.66 -27.73 -27.84
CA ALA A 40 -23.61 -28.14 -26.44
C ALA A 40 -24.85 -27.69 -25.65
N LYS A 41 -25.27 -28.49 -24.68
CA LYS A 41 -26.25 -28.12 -23.66
C LYS A 41 -25.71 -28.44 -22.27
N CYS A 42 -25.84 -27.50 -21.34
CA CYS A 42 -25.34 -27.62 -19.98
C CYS A 42 -26.47 -28.03 -19.02
N TYR A 43 -26.16 -28.94 -18.11
CA TYR A 43 -27.06 -29.44 -17.07
C TYR A 43 -26.38 -29.35 -15.70
N THR A 44 -27.11 -28.90 -14.69
CA THR A 44 -26.67 -28.91 -13.29
C THR A 44 -27.51 -29.84 -12.45
N PHE A 45 -26.87 -30.56 -11.54
CA PHE A 45 -27.53 -31.42 -10.56
C PHE A 45 -26.90 -31.23 -9.18
N ARG A 46 -27.68 -31.51 -8.14
CA ARG A 46 -27.22 -31.47 -6.73
C ARG A 46 -27.31 -32.82 -6.04
N THR A 47 -28.13 -33.74 -6.55
CA THR A 47 -28.33 -35.06 -5.96
C THR A 47 -28.15 -36.18 -6.98
N ASP A 48 -27.88 -37.39 -6.50
CA ASP A 48 -27.76 -38.61 -7.31
C ASP A 48 -29.04 -38.87 -8.13
N LYS A 49 -30.22 -38.61 -7.54
CA LYS A 49 -31.51 -38.76 -8.21
C LYS A 49 -31.73 -37.72 -9.31
N ASP A 50 -31.34 -36.47 -9.08
CA ASP A 50 -31.47 -35.42 -10.10
C ASP A 50 -30.59 -35.73 -11.30
N CYS A 51 -29.39 -36.27 -11.06
CA CYS A 51 -28.47 -36.71 -12.11
C CYS A 51 -29.15 -37.74 -13.04
N GLU A 52 -29.84 -38.74 -12.45
CA GLU A 52 -30.58 -39.75 -13.20
C GLU A 52 -31.70 -39.16 -14.07
N VAL A 53 -32.48 -38.24 -13.51
CA VAL A 53 -33.58 -37.57 -14.22
C VAL A 53 -33.04 -36.76 -15.40
N LEU A 54 -31.94 -36.03 -15.21
CA LEU A 54 -31.35 -35.20 -16.26
C LEU A 54 -30.67 -36.00 -17.36
N ILE A 55 -30.09 -37.17 -17.04
CA ILE A 55 -29.56 -38.09 -18.06
C ILE A 55 -30.69 -38.61 -18.95
N LYS A 56 -31.82 -39.02 -18.38
CA LYS A 56 -33.00 -39.43 -19.16
C LYS A 56 -33.51 -38.30 -20.06
N LYS A 57 -33.63 -37.10 -19.50
CA LYS A 57 -34.01 -35.91 -20.25
C LYS A 57 -33.04 -35.60 -21.39
N ALA A 58 -31.73 -35.72 -21.16
CA ALA A 58 -30.73 -35.51 -22.20
C ALA A 58 -30.88 -36.51 -23.35
N ILE A 59 -31.19 -37.77 -23.06
CA ILE A 59 -31.47 -38.79 -24.08
C ILE A 59 -32.74 -38.43 -24.87
N GLU A 60 -33.82 -38.02 -24.20
CA GLU A 60 -35.06 -37.57 -24.84
C GLU A 60 -34.84 -36.36 -25.78
N GLU A 61 -33.92 -35.48 -25.43
CA GLU A 61 -33.54 -34.32 -26.24
C GLU A 61 -32.56 -34.64 -27.38
N GLY A 62 -32.19 -35.91 -27.57
CA GLY A 62 -31.34 -36.35 -28.68
C GLY A 62 -29.85 -36.10 -28.46
N VAL A 63 -29.40 -36.05 -27.20
CA VAL A 63 -27.97 -35.96 -26.87
C VAL A 63 -27.25 -37.23 -27.29
N VAL A 64 -26.14 -37.07 -28.01
CA VAL A 64 -25.33 -38.19 -28.54
C VAL A 64 -24.09 -38.48 -27.70
N LEU A 65 -23.66 -37.52 -26.87
CA LEU A 65 -22.47 -37.62 -26.02
C LEU A 65 -22.69 -36.84 -24.73
N SER A 66 -22.47 -37.49 -23.59
CA SER A 66 -22.44 -36.88 -22.26
C SER A 66 -21.00 -36.70 -21.78
N ILE A 67 -20.71 -35.56 -21.16
CA ILE A 67 -19.42 -35.24 -20.55
C ILE A 67 -19.68 -34.80 -19.12
N GLY A 68 -19.01 -35.41 -18.15
CA GLY A 68 -19.25 -35.12 -16.73
C GLY A 68 -18.41 -35.99 -15.80
N GLY A 69 -18.79 -36.04 -14.52
CA GLY A 69 -18.09 -36.84 -13.51
C GLY A 69 -18.60 -38.29 -13.41
N VAL A 70 -18.01 -39.06 -12.51
CA VAL A 70 -18.37 -40.47 -12.24
C VAL A 70 -19.84 -40.70 -11.88
N MET A 71 -20.52 -39.71 -11.29
CA MET A 71 -21.97 -39.80 -11.03
C MET A 71 -22.79 -39.88 -12.32
N ASN A 72 -22.39 -39.14 -13.36
CA ASN A 72 -23.05 -39.16 -14.66
C ASN A 72 -22.77 -40.46 -15.40
N GLN A 73 -21.54 -40.95 -15.34
CA GLN A 73 -21.12 -42.20 -15.96
C GLN A 73 -22.05 -43.36 -15.57
N LYS A 74 -22.33 -43.52 -14.26
CA LYS A 74 -23.22 -44.56 -13.71
C LYS A 74 -24.58 -44.62 -14.42
N TYR A 75 -25.20 -43.46 -14.67
CA TYR A 75 -26.52 -43.40 -15.29
C TYR A 75 -26.46 -43.42 -16.80
N ALA A 76 -25.44 -42.79 -17.41
CA ALA A 76 -25.24 -42.82 -18.84
C ALA A 76 -25.04 -44.26 -19.34
N GLU A 77 -24.20 -45.07 -18.65
CA GLU A 77 -24.01 -46.49 -18.96
C GLU A 77 -25.31 -47.29 -18.79
N ARG A 78 -26.07 -47.04 -17.71
CA ARG A 78 -27.35 -47.70 -17.44
C ARG A 78 -28.39 -47.48 -18.54
N TYR A 79 -28.41 -46.29 -19.12
CA TYR A 79 -29.39 -45.90 -20.14
C TYR A 79 -28.83 -45.87 -21.57
N GLY A 80 -27.60 -46.36 -21.78
CA GLY A 80 -27.00 -46.51 -23.11
C GLY A 80 -26.55 -45.19 -23.77
N LEU A 81 -26.26 -44.15 -22.99
CA LEU A 81 -25.70 -42.89 -23.48
C LEU A 81 -24.18 -42.93 -23.43
N ASN A 82 -23.51 -42.61 -24.55
CA ASN A 82 -22.06 -42.48 -24.59
C ASN A 82 -21.59 -41.41 -23.61
N HIS A 83 -20.63 -41.73 -22.75
CA HIS A 83 -20.15 -40.83 -21.70
C HIS A 83 -18.63 -40.73 -21.65
N ILE A 84 -18.13 -39.52 -21.43
CA ILE A 84 -16.72 -39.26 -21.13
C ILE A 84 -16.60 -38.69 -19.72
N THR A 85 -15.94 -39.45 -18.86
CA THR A 85 -15.67 -39.06 -17.48
C THR A 85 -14.49 -38.11 -17.42
N ILE A 86 -14.74 -36.92 -16.86
CA ILE A 86 -13.71 -35.96 -16.47
C ILE A 86 -13.45 -36.15 -14.97
N GLU A 87 -12.26 -36.66 -14.66
CA GLU A 87 -11.78 -36.78 -13.28
C GLU A 87 -10.88 -35.60 -12.94
N ASN A 88 -10.94 -35.16 -11.69
CA ASN A 88 -9.92 -34.26 -11.14
C ASN A 88 -8.58 -35.00 -11.17
N THR A 89 -7.53 -34.34 -11.67
CA THR A 89 -6.18 -34.88 -11.57
C THR A 89 -5.69 -34.76 -10.12
N GLU A 90 -4.80 -35.65 -9.71
CA GLU A 90 -4.11 -35.55 -8.42
C GLU A 90 -3.48 -34.15 -8.25
N GLU A 91 -2.85 -33.65 -9.31
CA GLU A 91 -2.31 -32.29 -9.39
C GLU A 91 -3.35 -31.19 -9.14
N SER A 92 -4.56 -31.30 -9.70
CA SER A 92 -5.64 -30.32 -9.43
C SER A 92 -6.08 -30.33 -7.97
N ILE A 93 -6.10 -31.51 -7.33
CA ILE A 93 -6.45 -31.64 -5.91
C ILE A 93 -5.34 -31.06 -5.03
N ILE A 94 -4.08 -31.38 -5.34
CA ILE A 94 -2.91 -30.84 -4.63
C ILE A 94 -2.89 -29.31 -4.75
N ASN A 95 -3.00 -28.77 -5.97
CA ASN A 95 -3.01 -27.33 -6.21
C ASN A 95 -4.16 -26.63 -5.45
N ALA A 96 -5.35 -27.24 -5.40
CA ALA A 96 -6.47 -26.68 -4.65
C ALA A 96 -6.19 -26.63 -3.14
N ILE A 97 -5.58 -27.68 -2.57
CA ILE A 97 -5.19 -27.73 -1.15
C ILE A 97 -4.08 -26.71 -0.85
N GLU A 98 -3.06 -26.64 -1.70
CA GLU A 98 -1.95 -25.68 -1.55
C GLU A 98 -2.45 -24.24 -1.62
N THR A 99 -3.35 -23.94 -2.57
CA THR A 99 -4.00 -22.63 -2.68
C THR A 99 -4.81 -22.32 -1.43
N ALA A 100 -5.62 -23.25 -0.94
CA ALA A 100 -6.39 -23.07 0.30
C ALA A 100 -5.47 -22.80 1.51
N LYS A 101 -4.33 -23.49 1.59
CA LYS A 101 -3.32 -23.27 2.63
C LYS A 101 -2.67 -21.90 2.53
N GLN A 102 -2.35 -21.42 1.33
CA GLN A 102 -1.82 -20.08 1.10
C GLN A 102 -2.82 -19.00 1.52
N ILE A 103 -4.10 -19.13 1.12
CA ILE A 103 -5.16 -18.20 1.52
C ILE A 103 -5.27 -18.14 3.04
N LEU A 104 -5.25 -19.28 3.73
CA LEU A 104 -5.32 -19.33 5.19
C LEU A 104 -4.12 -18.63 5.86
N LEU A 105 -2.91 -18.82 5.31
CA LEU A 105 -1.71 -18.14 5.82
C LEU A 105 -1.82 -16.63 5.66
N VAL A 106 -2.23 -16.15 4.47
CA VAL A 106 -2.43 -14.73 4.20
C VAL A 106 -3.46 -14.12 5.14
N GLN A 107 -4.63 -14.76 5.30
CA GLN A 107 -5.66 -14.30 6.24
C GLN A 107 -5.15 -14.21 7.68
N LYS A 108 -4.33 -15.17 8.11
CA LYS A 108 -3.73 -15.17 9.45
C LYS A 108 -2.73 -14.02 9.61
N GLU A 109 -1.94 -13.71 8.59
CA GLU A 109 -1.03 -12.55 8.61
C GLU A 109 -1.78 -11.21 8.60
N GLU A 110 -2.82 -11.07 7.78
CA GLU A 110 -3.69 -9.88 7.77
C GLU A 110 -4.34 -9.67 9.15
N SER A 111 -4.87 -10.72 9.77
CA SER A 111 -5.47 -10.62 11.11
C SER A 111 -4.46 -10.17 12.17
N LYS A 112 -3.20 -10.63 12.09
CA LYS A 112 -2.12 -10.20 12.98
C LYS A 112 -1.76 -8.74 12.75
N LYS A 113 -1.60 -8.31 11.50
CA LYS A 113 -1.34 -6.90 11.16
C LYS A 113 -2.45 -5.99 11.67
N GLN A 114 -3.71 -6.40 11.51
CA GLN A 114 -4.86 -5.65 12.01
C GLN A 114 -4.85 -5.54 13.54
N MET A 115 -4.50 -6.63 14.24
CA MET A 115 -4.36 -6.64 15.70
C MET A 115 -3.23 -5.72 16.17
N GLU A 116 -2.08 -5.75 15.50
CA GLU A 116 -0.92 -4.92 15.83
C GLU A 116 -1.22 -3.43 15.63
N LEU A 117 -1.86 -3.07 14.50
CA LEU A 117 -2.31 -1.71 14.23
C LEU A 117 -3.30 -1.22 15.30
N ASN A 118 -4.28 -2.05 15.66
CA ASN A 118 -5.23 -1.72 16.74
C ASN A 118 -4.51 -1.47 18.07
N LEU A 119 -3.50 -2.28 18.41
CA LEU A 119 -2.74 -2.13 19.64
C LEU A 119 -1.88 -0.86 19.63
N GLN A 120 -1.32 -0.47 18.48
CA GLN A 120 -0.63 0.81 18.30
C GLN A 120 -1.58 1.99 18.51
N LEU A 121 -2.80 1.94 17.94
CA LEU A 121 -3.81 2.98 18.12
C LEU A 121 -4.26 3.11 19.57
N GLU A 122 -4.45 2.00 20.29
CA GLU A 122 -4.80 2.03 21.71
C GLU A 122 -3.67 2.61 22.57
N ARG A 123 -2.40 2.26 22.29
CA ARG A 123 -1.25 2.89 22.95
C ARG A 123 -1.20 4.40 22.67
N TYR A 124 -1.41 4.80 21.42
CA TYR A 124 -1.45 6.21 21.03
C TYR A 124 -2.55 6.96 21.79
N LYS A 125 -3.77 6.42 21.84
CA LYS A 125 -4.88 7.00 22.62
C LYS A 125 -4.55 7.09 24.10
N ALA A 126 -3.93 6.06 24.69
CA ALA A 126 -3.55 6.07 26.09
C ALA A 126 -2.54 7.19 26.40
N VAL A 127 -1.54 7.39 25.53
CA VAL A 127 -0.60 8.51 25.64
C VAL A 127 -1.33 9.85 25.57
N VAL A 128 -2.16 10.05 24.54
CA VAL A 128 -2.93 11.29 24.33
C VAL A 128 -3.92 11.58 25.47
N ASN A 129 -4.50 10.54 26.07
CA ASN A 129 -5.43 10.70 27.20
C ASN A 129 -4.72 10.99 28.53
N TYR A 130 -3.43 10.66 28.66
CA TYR A 130 -2.64 10.90 29.86
C TYR A 130 -1.78 12.18 29.77
N THR A 131 -1.74 12.86 28.62
CA THR A 131 -1.13 14.19 28.53
C THR A 131 -1.90 15.19 29.38
N HIS A 132 -1.19 16.10 30.05
CA HIS A 132 -1.82 17.18 30.82
C HIS A 132 -2.36 18.31 29.93
N ASP A 133 -1.93 18.36 28.67
CA ASP A 133 -2.38 19.33 27.69
C ASP A 133 -3.70 18.88 27.04
N ALA A 134 -4.55 19.85 26.69
CA ALA A 134 -5.73 19.62 25.87
C ALA A 134 -5.33 19.42 24.40
N ILE A 135 -5.67 18.27 23.83
CA ILE A 135 -5.34 17.90 22.45
C ILE A 135 -6.63 17.71 21.65
N ILE A 136 -6.69 18.38 20.50
CA ILE A 136 -7.76 18.26 19.50
C ILE A 136 -7.08 18.15 18.14
N SER A 137 -7.44 17.12 17.37
CA SER A 137 -7.09 16.95 15.97
C SER A 137 -8.39 16.92 15.15
N TYR A 138 -8.31 17.38 13.90
CA TYR A 138 -9.42 17.36 12.96
C TYR A 138 -8.91 17.23 11.53
N ASP A 139 -9.75 16.67 10.65
CA ASP A 139 -9.44 16.47 9.23
C ASP A 139 -9.58 17.76 8.39
N GLU A 140 -9.33 17.65 7.09
CA GLU A 140 -9.47 18.74 6.11
C GLU A 140 -10.88 19.37 6.03
N ASN A 141 -11.92 18.62 6.44
CA ASN A 141 -13.30 19.07 6.50
C ASN A 141 -13.67 19.67 7.87
N GLY A 142 -12.70 19.74 8.78
CA GLY A 142 -12.84 20.21 10.15
C GLY A 142 -13.54 19.22 11.07
N ILE A 143 -13.58 17.94 10.72
CA ILE A 143 -14.19 16.88 11.52
C ILE A 143 -13.17 16.38 12.55
N ILE A 144 -13.55 16.41 13.83
CA ILE A 144 -12.68 16.01 14.93
C ILE A 144 -12.45 14.49 14.91
N ASP A 145 -11.20 14.05 14.74
CA ASP A 145 -10.80 12.63 14.73
C ASP A 145 -10.18 12.18 16.06
N VAL A 146 -9.43 13.07 16.72
CA VAL A 146 -8.85 12.86 18.05
C VAL A 146 -9.23 14.01 18.99
N ILE A 147 -9.73 13.68 20.17
CA ILE A 147 -9.93 14.62 21.26
C ILE A 147 -9.68 13.90 22.58
N ASN A 148 -8.93 14.54 23.49
CA ASN A 148 -8.64 13.97 24.80
C ASN A 148 -9.58 14.51 25.90
N PRO A 149 -9.71 13.82 27.05
CA PRO A 149 -10.65 14.23 28.11
C PRO A 149 -10.40 15.63 28.67
N ILE A 150 -9.15 16.09 28.67
CA ILE A 150 -8.81 17.45 29.12
C ILE A 150 -9.38 18.48 28.15
N ALA A 151 -9.28 18.27 26.84
CA ALA A 151 -9.92 19.12 25.84
C ALA A 151 -11.45 19.11 25.97
N GLU A 152 -12.07 17.95 26.19
CA GLU A 152 -13.53 17.85 26.40
C GLU A 152 -13.99 18.69 27.60
N ASN A 153 -13.22 18.68 28.69
CA ASN A 153 -13.50 19.49 29.88
C ASN A 153 -13.36 21.00 29.62
N ILE A 154 -12.32 21.42 28.89
CA ILE A 154 -12.10 22.84 28.55
C ILE A 154 -13.22 23.37 27.65
N ILE A 155 -13.64 22.56 26.67
CA ILE A 155 -14.71 22.89 25.73
C ILE A 155 -16.10 22.78 26.39
N LYS A 156 -16.20 22.02 27.48
CA LYS A 156 -17.43 21.70 28.23
C LYS A 156 -18.40 20.80 27.45
N THR A 157 -17.88 19.75 26.83
CA THR A 157 -18.66 18.71 26.14
C THR A 157 -18.69 17.39 26.93
N ALA A 158 -19.73 16.58 26.71
CA ALA A 158 -19.77 15.22 27.26
C ALA A 158 -18.69 14.31 26.64
N PRO A 159 -18.17 13.31 27.37
CA PRO A 159 -17.15 12.40 26.83
C PRO A 159 -17.58 11.70 25.55
N GLY A 160 -16.74 11.76 24.53
CA GLY A 160 -16.97 11.17 23.21
C GLY A 160 -17.95 11.94 22.32
N TYR A 161 -18.59 13.01 22.80
CA TYR A 161 -19.61 13.74 22.03
C TYR A 161 -19.01 14.52 20.86
N ALA A 162 -17.84 15.16 21.07
CA ALA A 162 -17.24 16.03 20.07
C ALA A 162 -16.60 15.25 18.89
N LYS A 163 -16.31 13.95 19.07
CA LYS A 163 -15.66 13.13 18.05
C LYS A 163 -16.60 12.91 16.86
N GLY A 164 -16.08 13.14 15.65
CA GLY A 164 -16.86 13.07 14.41
C GLY A 164 -17.75 14.29 14.15
N MET A 165 -17.72 15.30 15.03
CA MET A 165 -18.42 16.57 14.81
C MET A 165 -17.48 17.59 14.15
N ARG A 166 -18.06 18.57 13.46
CA ARG A 166 -17.27 19.71 12.95
C ARG A 166 -16.82 20.61 14.09
N ILE A 167 -15.55 21.01 14.07
CA ILE A 167 -14.90 21.78 15.13
C ILE A 167 -15.55 23.16 15.36
N ASP A 168 -16.05 23.79 14.30
CA ASP A 168 -16.74 25.09 14.33
C ASP A 168 -18.06 25.06 15.12
N ARG A 169 -18.75 23.92 15.13
CA ARG A 169 -19.97 23.72 15.94
C ARG A 169 -19.67 23.64 17.43
N ILE A 170 -18.48 23.17 17.76
CA ILE A 170 -18.03 22.89 19.13
C ILE A 170 -17.29 24.11 19.71
N ILE A 171 -16.47 24.80 18.89
CA ILE A 171 -15.69 25.98 19.25
C ILE A 171 -16.11 27.14 18.34
N ARG A 172 -17.08 27.94 18.78
CA ARG A 172 -17.75 28.97 17.93
C ARG A 172 -16.87 30.17 17.54
N ASN A 173 -15.74 30.41 18.23
CA ASN A 173 -14.79 31.49 17.96
C ASN A 173 -13.50 31.00 17.27
N SER A 174 -13.56 29.84 16.63
CA SER A 174 -12.37 29.23 16.06
C SER A 174 -12.06 29.84 14.68
N ASP A 175 -11.16 30.82 14.62
CA ASP A 175 -10.31 31.05 13.41
C ASP A 175 -9.37 29.84 13.15
N MET A 176 -9.81 28.61 13.44
CA MET A 176 -9.02 27.37 13.35
C MET A 176 -9.04 26.78 11.95
N PHE A 177 -10.10 27.00 11.16
CA PHE A 177 -10.17 26.54 9.78
C PHE A 177 -9.12 27.21 8.87
N ASN A 178 -8.68 28.42 9.23
CA ASN A 178 -7.72 29.19 8.43
C ASN A 178 -6.27 28.69 8.52
N ALA A 179 -5.94 27.82 9.49
CA ALA A 179 -4.57 27.29 9.63
C ALA A 179 -4.21 26.30 8.51
N TYR A 180 -5.19 25.54 8.01
CA TYR A 180 -4.99 24.60 6.89
C TYR A 180 -4.84 25.34 5.56
N SER A 181 -5.60 26.42 5.35
CA SER A 181 -5.53 27.24 4.13
C SER A 181 -4.30 28.13 4.06
N LEU A 182 -3.70 28.50 5.20
CA LEU A 182 -2.49 29.33 5.25
C LEU A 182 -1.20 28.53 5.44
N ASN A 183 -1.23 27.23 5.76
CA ASN A 183 -0.02 26.45 6.10
C ASN A 183 0.89 27.15 7.14
N GLU A 184 0.28 27.99 7.98
CA GLU A 184 0.97 28.86 8.93
C GLU A 184 0.76 28.30 10.34
N GLN A 185 1.87 27.99 10.99
CA GLN A 185 1.89 27.57 12.38
C GLN A 185 1.58 28.78 13.28
N GLN A 186 0.62 28.64 14.19
CA GLN A 186 0.32 29.67 15.19
C GLN A 186 0.68 29.15 16.58
N LEU A 187 1.68 29.76 17.20
CA LEU A 187 2.18 29.34 18.52
C LEU A 187 1.81 30.35 19.61
N ASN A 188 1.55 29.83 20.81
CA ASN A 188 1.38 30.58 22.06
C ASN A 188 0.34 31.72 21.97
N TYR A 189 -0.70 31.54 21.17
CA TYR A 189 -1.76 32.54 21.10
C TYR A 189 -2.80 32.26 22.18
N ILE A 190 -3.22 33.32 22.87
CA ILE A 190 -4.26 33.22 23.90
C ILE A 190 -5.62 33.33 23.23
N THR A 191 -6.49 32.36 23.51
CA THR A 191 -7.87 32.39 23.02
C THR A 191 -8.85 32.02 24.11
N ASN A 192 -10.08 32.50 23.97
CA ASN A 192 -11.19 32.17 24.86
C ASN A 192 -12.06 31.09 24.21
N ILE A 193 -12.07 29.90 24.81
CA ILE A 193 -12.91 28.77 24.41
C ILE A 193 -14.01 28.63 25.46
N ASN A 194 -15.25 28.97 25.11
CA ASN A 194 -16.44 28.81 25.97
C ASN A 194 -16.29 29.36 27.40
N GLY A 195 -15.61 30.50 27.55
CA GLY A 195 -15.37 31.19 28.82
C GLY A 195 -14.05 30.83 29.50
N THR A 196 -13.26 29.93 28.93
CA THR A 196 -11.95 29.50 29.45
C THR A 196 -10.85 30.10 28.59
N TYR A 197 -9.95 30.88 29.19
CA TYR A 197 -8.76 31.38 28.50
C TYR A 197 -7.69 30.27 28.45
N VAL A 198 -7.22 29.96 27.25
CA VAL A 198 -6.19 28.94 27.02
C VAL A 198 -5.08 29.51 26.15
N SER A 199 -3.85 29.11 26.45
CA SER A 199 -2.72 29.25 25.52
C SER A 199 -2.78 28.08 24.55
N ALA A 200 -2.90 28.35 23.25
CA ALA A 200 -3.09 27.33 22.24
C ALA A 200 -1.97 27.37 21.19
N ASN A 201 -1.67 26.19 20.65
CA ASN A 201 -0.78 25.99 19.52
C ASN A 201 -1.58 25.34 18.39
N LYS A 202 -1.54 25.92 17.19
CA LYS A 202 -2.08 25.32 15.96
C LYS A 202 -0.90 24.91 15.08
N VAL A 203 -0.81 23.63 14.78
CA VAL A 203 0.22 23.07 13.91
C VAL A 203 -0.47 22.25 12.83
N PRO A 204 -0.31 22.59 11.54
CA PRO A 204 -0.81 21.74 10.46
C PRO A 204 0.00 20.43 10.44
N ILE A 205 -0.69 19.30 10.38
CA ILE A 205 -0.09 17.97 10.27
C ILE A 205 -0.27 17.52 8.82
N ALA A 206 0.76 17.71 7.98
CA ALA A 206 0.75 17.22 6.61
C ALA A 206 1.09 15.72 6.62
N THR A 207 0.18 14.88 6.12
CA THR A 207 0.34 13.42 6.18
C THR A 207 1.05 12.81 4.96
N ASP A 208 1.32 13.57 3.90
CA ASP A 208 2.01 13.02 2.73
C ASP A 208 2.73 14.10 1.90
N GLU A 209 4.07 14.12 1.98
CA GLU A 209 4.94 15.11 1.31
C GLU A 209 4.78 15.08 -0.22
N THR A 210 4.43 13.90 -0.77
CA THR A 210 4.24 13.68 -2.21
C THR A 210 2.91 14.24 -2.72
N ILE A 211 1.84 14.10 -1.93
CA ILE A 211 0.51 14.63 -2.25
C ILE A 211 0.51 16.15 -2.09
N ALA A 212 1.19 16.67 -1.06
CA ALA A 212 1.38 18.10 -0.86
C ALA A 212 2.12 18.76 -2.05
N ALA A 213 3.17 18.11 -2.57
CA ALA A 213 3.89 18.58 -3.76
C ALA A 213 3.01 18.56 -5.03
N GLY A 214 2.21 17.51 -5.23
CA GLY A 214 1.28 17.40 -6.36
C GLY A 214 0.17 18.45 -6.34
N ILE A 215 -0.41 18.71 -5.17
CA ILE A 215 -1.45 19.73 -4.99
C ILE A 215 -0.88 21.15 -5.16
N ALA A 216 0.34 21.41 -4.67
CA ALA A 216 1.01 22.70 -4.86
C ALA A 216 1.31 23.00 -6.35
N ILE A 217 1.78 22.01 -7.12
CA ILE A 217 2.00 22.17 -8.56
C ILE A 217 0.67 22.36 -9.30
N ALA A 218 -0.36 21.57 -8.98
CA ALA A 218 -1.66 21.66 -9.64
C ALA A 218 -2.33 23.03 -9.40
N THR A 219 -2.24 23.58 -8.18
CA THR A 219 -2.80 24.89 -7.82
C THR A 219 -2.02 26.08 -8.40
N MET A 220 -0.74 25.91 -8.76
CA MET A 220 0.03 26.89 -9.54
C MET A 220 -0.45 26.96 -11.01
N VAL A 221 -0.90 25.84 -11.58
CA VAL A 221 -1.28 25.74 -13.00
C VAL A 221 -2.76 26.10 -13.24
N LEU A 222 -3.63 25.85 -12.26
CA LEU A 222 -5.06 26.14 -12.35
C LEU A 222 -5.34 27.62 -12.05
N ALA A 223 -5.72 28.37 -13.09
CA ALA A 223 -6.16 29.75 -12.94
C ALA A 223 -7.66 29.82 -12.62
N VAL A 224 -8.02 30.63 -11.64
CA VAL A 224 -9.43 30.96 -11.30
C VAL A 224 -10.04 31.83 -12.42
N ASP A 225 -9.23 32.68 -13.05
CA ASP A 225 -9.63 33.44 -14.25
C ASP A 225 -8.43 33.62 -15.20
N TYR A 226 -8.41 32.80 -16.27
CA TYR A 226 -7.34 32.80 -17.29
C TYR A 226 -7.20 34.13 -18.04
N LYS A 227 -8.26 34.96 -18.11
CA LYS A 227 -8.20 36.26 -18.81
C LYS A 227 -7.60 37.37 -17.95
N LYS A 228 -7.64 37.22 -16.62
CA LYS A 228 -7.11 38.18 -15.65
C LYS A 228 -5.81 37.73 -14.97
N GLY A 229 -5.34 36.51 -15.24
CA GLY A 229 -4.11 35.96 -14.65
C GLY A 229 -4.22 35.72 -13.14
N ILE A 230 -5.44 35.45 -12.64
CA ILE A 230 -5.68 35.19 -11.21
C ILE A 230 -5.59 33.68 -11.00
N TYR A 231 -4.56 33.25 -10.28
CA TYR A 231 -4.31 31.85 -9.92
C TYR A 231 -4.84 31.54 -8.52
N VAL A 232 -5.12 30.26 -8.24
CA VAL A 232 -5.59 29.80 -6.92
C VAL A 232 -4.56 30.11 -5.83
N LEU A 233 -3.27 30.06 -6.17
CA LEU A 233 -2.18 30.52 -5.33
C LEU A 233 -1.28 31.50 -6.10
N SER A 234 -0.89 32.61 -5.46
CA SER A 234 0.12 33.52 -6.00
C SER A 234 1.44 32.76 -6.18
N GLY A 235 2.07 32.86 -7.35
CA GLY A 235 3.33 32.17 -7.63
C GLY A 235 4.45 32.44 -6.61
N LYS A 236 4.44 33.61 -5.96
CA LYS A 236 5.35 33.93 -4.85
C LYS A 236 5.04 33.15 -3.57
N GLU A 237 3.76 33.00 -3.22
CA GLU A 237 3.35 32.24 -2.04
C GLU A 237 3.55 30.74 -2.23
N ALA A 238 3.31 30.23 -3.44
CA ALA A 238 3.50 28.82 -3.76
C ALA A 238 4.97 28.41 -3.64
N ILE A 239 5.90 29.24 -4.14
CA ILE A 239 7.33 29.01 -4.00
C ILE A 239 7.77 29.12 -2.53
N SER A 240 7.17 30.04 -1.76
CA SER A 240 7.49 30.24 -0.34
C SER A 240 7.02 29.10 0.55
N LYS A 241 5.92 28.42 0.20
CA LYS A 241 5.30 27.36 1.02
C LYS A 241 5.62 25.94 0.53
N ALA A 242 6.12 25.78 -0.69
CA ALA A 242 6.55 24.49 -1.20
C ALA A 242 7.89 24.06 -0.57
N PRO A 243 8.08 22.77 -0.25
CA PRO A 243 9.37 22.23 0.19
C PRO A 243 10.32 22.10 -1.00
N LEU A 244 10.61 23.24 -1.64
CA LEU A 244 11.34 23.30 -2.92
C LEU A 244 12.72 22.66 -2.79
N SER A 245 13.36 22.82 -1.63
CA SER A 245 14.65 22.18 -1.30
C SER A 245 14.57 20.66 -1.40
N THR A 246 13.51 20.04 -0.87
CA THR A 246 13.33 18.58 -0.93
C THR A 246 13.00 18.12 -2.34
N MET A 247 12.20 18.88 -3.08
CA MET A 247 11.83 18.57 -4.46
C MET A 247 13.03 18.69 -5.42
N LEU A 248 13.83 19.76 -5.28
CA LEU A 248 15.10 19.94 -6.01
C LEU A 248 16.12 18.87 -5.62
N LEU A 249 16.14 18.45 -4.36
CA LEU A 249 17.03 17.39 -3.89
C LEU A 249 16.66 16.02 -4.48
N LEU A 250 15.38 15.63 -4.47
CA LEU A 250 14.90 14.38 -5.05
C LEU A 250 15.06 14.36 -6.58
N GLY A 251 14.68 15.46 -7.24
CA GLY A 251 14.87 15.61 -8.68
C GLY A 251 16.36 15.64 -9.06
N GLY A 252 17.18 16.35 -8.28
CA GLY A 252 18.62 16.42 -8.44
C GLY A 252 19.31 15.08 -8.23
N SER A 253 18.88 14.28 -7.25
CA SER A 253 19.44 12.95 -7.02
C SER A 253 19.09 11.95 -8.11
N MET A 254 17.87 12.03 -8.67
CA MET A 254 17.48 11.22 -9.83
C MET A 254 18.27 11.63 -11.08
N ALA A 255 18.42 12.94 -11.33
CA ALA A 255 19.22 13.46 -12.43
C ALA A 255 20.70 13.07 -12.29
N MET A 256 21.26 13.17 -11.07
CA MET A 256 22.62 12.75 -10.76
C MET A 256 22.79 11.23 -10.92
N GLY A 257 21.83 10.41 -10.50
CA GLY A 257 21.85 8.97 -10.68
C GLY A 257 21.86 8.53 -12.14
N ASN A 258 21.04 9.19 -12.96
CA ASN A 258 21.03 8.97 -14.41
C ASN A 258 22.34 9.44 -15.04
N ALA A 259 22.79 10.67 -14.73
CA ALA A 259 24.07 11.18 -15.22
C ALA A 259 25.27 10.31 -14.81
N PHE A 260 25.25 9.73 -13.61
CA PHE A 260 26.29 8.82 -13.11
C PHE A 260 26.31 7.49 -13.87
N THR A 261 25.15 7.01 -14.28
CA THR A 261 25.01 5.82 -15.12
C THR A 261 25.40 6.13 -16.57
N ASP A 262 24.87 7.22 -17.14
CA ASP A 262 25.11 7.64 -18.53
C ASP A 262 26.57 8.04 -18.79
N ALA A 263 27.25 8.62 -17.79
CA ALA A 263 28.66 8.97 -17.87
C ALA A 263 29.61 7.76 -17.71
N GLY A 264 29.07 6.55 -17.52
CA GLY A 264 29.87 5.34 -17.29
C GLY A 264 30.65 5.36 -15.97
N CYS A 265 30.26 6.24 -15.03
CA CYS A 265 30.95 6.37 -13.74
C CYS A 265 30.72 5.13 -12.87
N ALA A 266 29.56 4.49 -12.98
CA ALA A 266 29.28 3.23 -12.29
C ALA A 266 30.27 2.13 -12.71
N GLU A 267 30.54 2.01 -14.00
CA GLU A 267 31.49 1.07 -14.59
C GLU A 267 32.94 1.42 -14.23
N TRP A 268 33.29 2.71 -14.22
CA TRP A 268 34.62 3.16 -13.78
C TRP A 268 34.87 2.86 -12.29
N VAL A 269 33.88 3.15 -11.44
CA VAL A 269 33.91 2.82 -10.00
C VAL A 269 34.03 1.30 -9.83
N ALA A 270 33.24 0.51 -10.55
CA ALA A 270 33.32 -0.94 -10.52
C ALA A 270 34.69 -1.50 -10.92
N GLY A 271 35.31 -0.92 -11.95
CA GLY A 271 36.66 -1.28 -12.40
C GLY A 271 37.71 -1.07 -11.31
N ASN A 272 37.59 0.02 -10.54
CA ASN A 272 38.47 0.33 -9.41
C ASN A 272 38.10 -0.46 -8.12
N LEU A 273 36.84 -0.87 -7.98
CA LEU A 273 36.34 -1.68 -6.87
C LEU A 273 36.32 -3.18 -7.16
N THR A 274 37.03 -3.65 -8.19
CA THR A 274 37.30 -5.08 -8.43
C THR A 274 37.97 -5.77 -7.25
N ALA A 275 38.61 -5.03 -6.34
CA ALA A 275 39.10 -5.56 -5.06
C ALA A 275 37.96 -5.93 -4.08
N LEU A 276 36.79 -5.26 -4.16
CA LEU A 276 35.63 -5.57 -3.32
C LEU A 276 34.83 -6.77 -3.82
N SER A 277 34.88 -7.12 -5.10
CA SER A 277 34.13 -8.28 -5.62
C SER A 277 34.58 -9.61 -5.02
N ASN A 278 35.82 -9.68 -4.51
CA ASN A 278 36.36 -10.84 -3.81
C ASN A 278 36.10 -10.84 -2.28
N MET A 279 35.48 -9.79 -1.74
CA MET A 279 35.18 -9.70 -0.32
C MET A 279 33.84 -10.38 0.01
N PRO A 280 33.69 -10.96 1.22
CA PRO A 280 32.41 -11.47 1.66
C PRO A 280 31.34 -10.37 1.65
N GLN A 281 30.16 -10.65 1.07
CA GLN A 281 29.05 -9.69 0.94
C GLN A 281 28.69 -9.00 2.26
N ILE A 282 28.79 -9.72 3.38
CA ILE A 282 28.53 -9.19 4.73
C ILE A 282 29.44 -8.01 5.08
N VAL A 283 30.70 -8.03 4.64
CA VAL A 283 31.69 -6.97 4.91
C VAL A 283 31.34 -5.70 4.13
N ILE A 284 30.86 -5.86 2.90
CA ILE A 284 30.43 -4.75 2.04
C ILE A 284 29.18 -4.09 2.63
N ILE A 285 28.21 -4.89 3.08
CA ILE A 285 27.01 -4.42 3.77
C ILE A 285 27.37 -3.62 5.03
N ILE A 286 28.26 -4.15 5.88
CA ILE A 286 28.70 -3.47 7.10
C ILE A 286 29.41 -2.15 6.75
N ALA A 287 30.28 -2.14 5.74
CA ALA A 287 30.99 -0.93 5.32
C ALA A 287 30.02 0.15 4.81
N VAL A 288 29.06 -0.21 3.96
CA VAL A 288 28.01 0.71 3.49
C VAL A 288 27.20 1.25 4.67
N GLY A 289 26.74 0.38 5.56
CA GLY A 289 25.99 0.80 6.75
C GLY A 289 26.79 1.77 7.64
N LEU A 290 28.09 1.52 7.83
CA LEU A 290 28.95 2.36 8.68
C LEU A 290 29.23 3.72 8.03
N VAL A 291 29.47 3.76 6.72
CA VAL A 291 29.64 5.02 5.96
C VAL A 291 28.35 5.84 5.99
N THR A 292 27.20 5.19 5.75
CA THR A 292 25.89 5.85 5.82
C THR A 292 25.60 6.39 7.21
N ALA A 293 25.87 5.61 8.26
CA ALA A 293 25.69 6.02 9.65
C ALA A 293 26.54 7.26 9.99
N LEU A 294 27.80 7.31 9.56
CA LEU A 294 28.67 8.47 9.79
C LEU A 294 28.22 9.72 9.00
N LEU A 295 27.77 9.54 7.75
CA LEU A 295 27.32 10.64 6.91
C LEU A 295 25.99 11.24 7.38
N THR A 296 25.10 10.42 7.94
CA THR A 296 23.81 10.89 8.45
C THR A 296 23.93 11.70 9.74
N GLU A 297 25.11 11.75 10.36
CA GLU A 297 25.40 12.62 11.51
C GLU A 297 25.68 14.07 11.08
N VAL A 298 26.15 14.28 9.85
CA VAL A 298 26.52 15.59 9.29
C VAL A 298 25.47 16.13 8.32
N THR A 299 24.43 15.36 8.00
CA THR A 299 23.43 15.68 6.99
C THR A 299 22.11 14.96 7.27
N THR A 300 20.99 15.47 6.78
CA THR A 300 19.67 14.85 6.98
C THR A 300 19.54 13.49 6.30
N ASN A 301 18.82 12.55 6.93
CA ASN A 301 18.58 11.20 6.41
C ASN A 301 18.05 11.20 4.96
N ALA A 302 17.14 12.11 4.63
CA ALA A 302 16.56 12.24 3.30
C ALA A 302 17.61 12.57 2.22
N VAL A 303 18.56 13.46 2.52
CA VAL A 303 19.68 13.81 1.62
C VAL A 303 20.62 12.63 1.43
N VAL A 304 20.97 11.91 2.50
CA VAL A 304 21.84 10.74 2.41
C VAL A 304 21.19 9.65 1.54
N VAL A 305 19.93 9.33 1.79
CA VAL A 305 19.20 8.32 1.02
C VAL A 305 19.07 8.72 -0.45
N ALA A 306 18.65 9.96 -0.72
CA ALA A 306 18.50 10.47 -2.07
C ALA A 306 19.81 10.40 -2.87
N SER A 307 20.93 10.86 -2.29
CA SER A 307 22.22 10.90 -2.99
C SER A 307 22.88 9.53 -3.17
N PHE A 308 22.72 8.60 -2.21
CA PHE A 308 23.45 7.34 -2.23
C PHE A 308 22.71 6.18 -2.90
N LEU A 309 21.37 6.18 -2.92
CA LEU A 309 20.60 5.10 -3.56
C LEU A 309 21.00 4.84 -5.03
N PRO A 310 21.14 5.86 -5.90
CA PRO A 310 21.52 5.61 -7.30
C PRO A 310 22.95 5.09 -7.43
N VAL A 311 23.86 5.58 -6.58
CA VAL A 311 25.27 5.17 -6.57
C VAL A 311 25.39 3.71 -6.11
N LEU A 312 24.71 3.34 -5.03
CA LEU A 312 24.67 1.97 -4.51
C LEU A 312 23.98 1.01 -5.50
N ALA A 313 22.97 1.49 -6.24
CA ALA A 313 22.33 0.72 -7.30
C ALA A 313 23.28 0.44 -8.47
N GLY A 314 24.15 1.39 -8.82
CA GLY A 314 25.21 1.20 -9.81
C GLY A 314 26.28 0.24 -9.31
N ILE A 315 26.76 0.42 -8.08
CA ILE A 315 27.79 -0.42 -7.46
C ILE A 315 27.32 -1.88 -7.35
N GLY A 316 26.11 -2.13 -6.86
CA GLY A 316 25.56 -3.49 -6.73
C GLY A 316 25.56 -4.24 -8.06
N ARG A 317 25.02 -3.61 -9.11
CA ARG A 317 25.02 -4.17 -10.47
C ARG A 317 26.42 -4.49 -10.96
N ALA A 318 27.40 -3.66 -10.62
CA ALA A 318 28.73 -3.77 -11.18
C ALA A 318 29.66 -4.75 -10.42
N ILE A 319 29.41 -4.99 -9.13
CA ILE A 319 30.11 -6.03 -8.33
C ILE A 319 29.37 -7.38 -8.32
N GLY A 320 28.23 -7.50 -9.02
CA GLY A 320 27.43 -8.71 -9.08
C GLY A 320 26.62 -9.03 -7.81
N MET A 321 26.36 -8.01 -6.98
CA MET A 321 25.55 -8.13 -5.77
C MET A 321 24.15 -7.57 -6.02
N ASP A 322 23.12 -8.12 -5.38
CA ASP A 322 21.77 -7.59 -5.47
C ASP A 322 21.75 -6.11 -4.99
N PRO A 323 21.47 -5.14 -5.89
CA PRO A 323 21.42 -3.73 -5.55
C PRO A 323 20.48 -3.42 -4.39
N LEU A 324 19.41 -4.20 -4.27
CA LEU A 324 18.40 -4.04 -3.24
C LEU A 324 19.00 -4.16 -1.84
N GLN A 325 19.98 -5.06 -1.64
CA GLN A 325 20.60 -5.28 -0.34
C GLN A 325 21.41 -4.06 0.12
N LEU A 326 22.16 -3.43 -0.80
CA LEU A 326 22.95 -2.22 -0.49
C LEU A 326 22.04 -1.02 -0.25
N MET A 327 21.00 -0.86 -1.08
CA MET A 327 20.01 0.20 -0.95
C MET A 327 19.24 0.09 0.38
N LEU A 328 18.77 -1.11 0.73
CA LEU A 328 18.06 -1.38 1.98
C LEU A 328 18.95 -1.13 3.20
N THR A 329 20.22 -1.54 3.12
CA THR A 329 21.21 -1.26 4.17
C THR A 329 21.40 0.24 4.37
N CYS A 330 21.52 1.01 3.29
CA CYS A 330 21.61 2.47 3.37
C CYS A 330 20.35 3.09 3.99
N MET A 331 19.16 2.68 3.58
CA MET A 331 17.90 3.21 4.13
C MET A 331 17.76 2.92 5.63
N ILE A 332 18.14 1.71 6.05
CA ILE A 332 18.10 1.32 7.46
C ILE A 332 19.16 2.10 8.24
N ALA A 333 20.41 2.14 7.75
CA ALA A 333 21.53 2.81 8.40
C ALA A 333 21.35 4.33 8.54
N SER A 334 20.70 4.99 7.57
CA SER A 334 20.42 6.43 7.66
C SER A 334 19.49 6.79 8.82
N ASN A 335 18.73 5.84 9.37
CA ASN A 335 17.89 6.10 10.54
C ASN A 335 18.66 6.06 11.88
N PHE A 336 19.94 5.70 11.87
CA PHE A 336 20.77 5.60 13.08
C PHE A 336 21.57 6.89 13.40
N ALA A 337 21.05 8.07 13.03
CA ALA A 337 21.64 9.38 13.36
C ALA A 337 21.43 9.73 14.85
N PHE A 338 22.33 9.29 15.72
CA PHE A 338 22.19 9.37 17.19
C PHE A 338 23.34 10.08 17.90
N MET A 339 24.45 10.41 17.22
CA MET A 339 25.68 10.90 17.86
C MET A 339 25.81 12.43 17.90
N LEU A 340 25.30 13.17 16.91
CA LEU A 340 25.44 14.63 16.82
C LEU A 340 24.08 15.36 16.81
N PRO A 341 23.95 16.47 17.57
CA PRO A 341 22.72 17.28 17.63
C PRO A 341 22.13 17.78 16.29
N PRO A 342 22.92 18.10 15.24
CA PRO A 342 22.37 18.62 13.98
C PRO A 342 21.68 17.58 13.09
N GLY A 343 21.91 16.27 13.31
CA GLY A 343 21.55 15.22 12.35
C GLY A 343 20.05 14.96 12.21
N THR A 344 19.26 15.20 13.26
CA THR A 344 17.80 14.98 13.23
C THR A 344 17.03 16.01 14.08
N PRO A 345 15.82 16.44 13.66
CA PRO A 345 15.01 17.41 14.42
C PRO A 345 14.75 17.01 15.89
N PRO A 346 14.50 15.73 16.26
CA PRO A 346 14.38 15.32 17.66
C PRO A 346 15.64 15.56 18.50
N ASN A 347 16.85 15.30 17.96
CA ASN A 347 18.12 15.52 18.66
C ASN A 347 18.40 17.02 18.87
N ALA A 348 18.04 17.86 17.90
CA ALA A 348 18.16 19.31 18.01
C ALA A 348 17.17 19.90 19.06
N ILE A 349 15.97 19.34 19.17
CA ILE A 349 14.97 19.73 20.18
C ILE A 349 15.44 19.31 21.59
N ALA A 350 15.97 18.10 21.74
CA ALA A 350 16.57 17.64 22.99
C ALA A 350 17.80 18.47 23.40
N TYR A 351 18.62 18.90 22.44
CA TYR A 351 19.79 19.74 22.71
C TYR A 351 19.42 21.18 23.09
N SER A 352 18.37 21.75 22.48
CA SER A 352 17.92 23.13 22.74
C SER A 352 17.18 23.30 24.08
N THR A 353 16.76 22.21 24.73
CA THR A 353 16.10 22.23 26.05
C THR A 353 17.08 22.26 27.24
N GLY A 354 18.40 22.34 26.99
CA GLY A 354 19.40 22.71 28.01
C GLY A 354 19.76 21.63 29.04
N GLY A 355 19.27 20.40 28.89
CA GLY A 355 19.55 19.28 29.78
C GLY A 355 20.59 18.31 29.23
N GLN A 356 21.83 18.41 29.72
CA GLN A 356 22.97 17.49 29.52
C GLN A 356 23.67 17.64 28.14
N MET A 357 24.95 18.05 28.04
CA MET A 357 26.13 17.59 28.78
C MET A 357 27.19 18.71 28.92
N LYS A 358 27.55 19.04 30.17
CA LYS A 358 28.92 19.50 30.47
C LYS A 358 29.84 18.29 30.29
N LYS A 359 30.77 18.36 29.33
CA LYS A 359 31.91 17.43 29.25
C LYS A 359 32.63 17.42 30.62
N LYS A 360 32.86 16.23 31.16
CA LYS A 360 34.00 15.97 32.05
C LYS A 360 35.03 15.17 31.28
#